data_AF-A0A2X1NP01-F1
#
_entry.id   AF-A0A2X1NP01-F1
#
_cell.length_a   1.000
_cell.length_b   1.000
_cell.length_c   1.000
_cell.angle_alpha   90.00
_cell.angle_beta   90.00
_cell.angle_gamma   90.00
#
_symmetry.space_group_name_H-M   'P 1'
#
loop_
_entity.id
_entity.type
_entity.pdbx_description
1 polymer ?
#
loop_
_entity_poly.entity_id
_entity_poly.type
_entity_poly.pdbx_seq_one_letter_code
_entity_poly.pdbx_strand_id
1 'polypeptide(L)'
;MKYVKYVLSFIFVGVMAMIVCIPFYIVYLAQQPATPEQLTEITQDTPCAAEAFKEAINYQSEPLTLSKANKIASECRKRNEMAEALRVRENERNKIREKQLQALNDAHSAKER
;
A
#
# COMPACT_ATOMS: atom_id res chain seq x y z
N MET A 1 4.13 57.67 22.55
CA MET A 1 3.02 56.71 22.29
C MET A 1 2.90 56.23 20.84
N LYS A 2 3.26 57.01 19.80
CA LYS A 2 3.15 56.57 18.39
C LYS A 2 4.00 55.34 18.04
N TYR A 3 5.20 55.26 18.61
CA TYR A 3 6.13 54.14 18.39
C TYR A 3 5.57 52.80 18.92
N VAL A 4 4.99 52.81 20.12
CA VAL A 4 4.38 51.61 20.75
C VAL A 4 3.25 51.04 19.90
N LYS A 5 2.41 51.90 19.30
CA LYS A 5 1.33 51.46 18.39
C LYS A 5 1.89 50.81 17.13
N TYR A 6 2.98 51.35 16.58
CA TYR A 6 3.63 50.80 15.39
C TYR A 6 4.27 49.44 15.67
N VAL A 7 4.95 49.31 16.80
CA VAL A 7 5.55 48.05 17.25
C VAL A 7 4.48 46.99 17.47
N LEU A 8 3.37 47.31 18.16
CA LEU A 8 2.25 46.39 18.34
C LEU A 8 1.63 45.97 16.99
N SER A 9 1.46 46.90 16.06
CA SER A 9 0.91 46.61 14.74
C SER A 9 1.82 45.68 13.94
N PHE A 10 3.14 45.87 14.02
CA PHE A 10 4.10 45.04 13.29
C PHE A 10 4.13 43.61 13.84
N ILE A 11 4.06 43.46 15.17
CA ILE A 11 3.96 42.15 15.82
C ILE A 11 2.67 41.44 15.40
N PHE A 12 1.54 42.15 15.36
CA PHE A 12 0.26 41.56 15.00
C PHE A 12 0.25 41.03 13.56
N VAL A 13 0.78 41.82 12.63
CA VAL A 13 0.91 41.42 11.22
C VAL A 13 1.87 40.24 11.08
N GLY A 14 3.00 40.26 11.78
CA GLY A 14 3.96 39.16 11.77
C GLY A 14 3.39 37.84 12.32
N VAL A 15 2.66 37.89 13.43
CA VAL A 15 2.01 36.71 14.02
C VAL A 15 0.93 36.16 13.10
N MET A 16 0.09 37.02 12.52
CA MET A 16 -0.94 36.58 11.57
C MET A 16 -0.33 35.97 10.30
N ALA A 17 0.77 36.53 9.79
CA ALA A 17 1.49 35.94 8.65
C ALA A 17 2.06 34.55 8.99
N MET A 18 2.64 34.37 10.18
CA MET A 18 3.16 33.08 10.63
C MET A 18 2.03 32.04 10.80
N ILE A 19 0.89 32.43 11.38
CA ILE A 19 -0.27 31.55 11.56
C ILE A 19 -0.79 31.03 10.21
N VAL A 20 -0.69 31.81 9.14
CA VAL A 20 -1.14 31.40 7.79
C VAL A 20 -0.05 30.64 7.03
N CYS A 21 1.20 31.10 7.08
CA CYS A 21 2.30 30.49 6.34
C CYS A 21 2.69 29.10 6.88
N ILE A 22 2.67 28.91 8.19
CA ILE A 22 3.04 27.62 8.81
C ILE A 22 2.15 26.46 8.34
N PRO A 23 0.81 26.49 8.48
CA PRO A 23 -0.03 25.37 8.05
C PRO A 23 0.06 25.14 6.54
N PHE A 24 0.17 26.19 5.73
CA PHE A 24 0.38 26.05 4.29
C PHE A 24 1.73 25.37 3.98
N TYR A 25 2.78 25.71 4.71
CA TYR A 25 4.09 25.06 4.61
C TYR A 25 4.06 23.60 5.08
N ILE A 26 3.32 23.28 6.15
CA ILE A 26 3.14 21.90 6.62
C ILE A 26 2.38 21.06 5.58
N VAL A 27 1.31 21.61 4.98
CA VAL A 27 0.57 20.93 3.90
C VAL A 27 1.45 20.74 2.67
N TYR A 28 2.25 21.76 2.30
CA TYR A 28 3.21 21.68 1.22
C TYR A 28 4.28 20.60 1.45
N LEU A 29 4.81 20.50 2.68
CA LEU A 29 5.74 19.44 3.07
C LEU A 29 5.09 18.06 3.08
N ALA A 30 3.86 17.95 3.58
CA ALA A 30 3.12 16.68 3.60
C ALA A 30 2.77 16.19 2.18
N GLN A 31 2.65 17.11 1.22
CA GLN A 31 2.40 16.83 -0.19
C GLN A 31 3.68 16.60 -0.99
N GLN A 32 4.86 16.60 -0.34
CA GLN A 32 6.08 16.21 -1.03
C GLN A 32 5.89 14.80 -1.62
N PRO A 33 6.11 14.64 -2.93
CA PRO A 33 6.07 13.34 -3.57
C PRO A 33 7.04 12.40 -2.89
N ALA A 34 6.60 11.16 -2.61
CA ALA A 34 7.53 10.12 -2.20
C ALA A 34 8.65 10.05 -3.23
N THR A 35 9.89 10.22 -2.78
CA THR A 35 11.04 10.20 -3.67
C THR A 35 11.10 8.85 -4.38
N PRO A 36 11.51 8.83 -5.66
CA PRO A 36 11.49 7.60 -6.46
C PRO A 36 12.34 6.48 -5.83
N GLU A 37 13.34 6.82 -5.01
CA GLU A 37 14.14 5.84 -4.25
C GLU A 37 13.32 5.08 -3.18
N GLN A 38 12.40 5.74 -2.47
CA GLN A 38 11.58 5.08 -1.45
C GLN A 38 10.49 4.19 -2.06
N LEU A 39 9.98 4.57 -3.23
CA LEU A 39 9.06 3.70 -3.98
C LEU A 39 9.78 2.47 -4.54
N THR A 40 11.05 2.59 -4.94
CA THR A 40 11.82 1.43 -5.41
C THR A 40 12.15 0.47 -4.27
N GLU A 41 12.44 0.97 -3.07
CA GLU A 41 12.64 0.14 -1.86
C GLU A 41 11.37 -0.67 -1.51
N ILE A 42 10.20 -0.03 -1.45
CA ILE A 42 8.93 -0.72 -1.18
C ILE A 42 8.57 -1.70 -2.32
N THR A 43 8.94 -1.38 -3.55
CA THR A 43 8.75 -2.27 -4.72
C THR A 43 9.66 -3.51 -4.64
N GLN A 44 10.87 -3.37 -4.10
CA GLN A 44 11.78 -4.50 -3.88
C GLN A 44 11.24 -5.47 -2.83
N ASP A 45 10.71 -4.94 -1.73
CA ASP A 45 10.14 -5.76 -0.64
C ASP A 45 8.79 -6.39 -1.00
N THR A 46 7.99 -5.72 -1.83
CA THR A 46 6.66 -6.19 -2.26
C THR A 46 6.46 -6.03 -3.77
N PRO A 47 6.91 -7.00 -4.60
CA PRO A 47 6.76 -6.92 -6.05
C PRO A 47 5.29 -6.91 -6.50
N CYS A 48 4.38 -7.47 -5.69
CA CYS A 48 2.92 -7.39 -5.85
C CYS A 48 2.42 -5.93 -5.96
N ALA A 49 3.04 -4.99 -5.24
CA ALA A 49 2.60 -3.61 -5.14
C ALA A 49 3.12 -2.71 -6.28
N ALA A 50 4.13 -3.17 -7.02
CA ALA A 50 4.80 -2.43 -8.09
C ALA A 50 3.82 -1.91 -9.17
N GLU A 51 2.90 -2.77 -9.58
CA GLU A 51 1.95 -2.48 -10.64
C GLU A 51 0.84 -1.54 -10.15
N ALA A 52 0.39 -1.75 -8.92
CA ALA A 52 -0.57 -0.88 -8.26
C ALA A 52 -0.01 0.54 -8.01
N PHE A 53 1.28 0.68 -7.73
CA PHE A 53 1.93 1.99 -7.64
C PHE A 53 1.98 2.70 -8.99
N LYS A 54 2.35 1.97 -10.05
CA LYS A 54 2.40 2.51 -11.41
C LYS A 54 1.03 2.99 -11.87
N GLU A 55 -0.02 2.23 -11.58
CA GLU A 55 -1.40 2.59 -11.93
C GLU A 55 -1.92 3.77 -11.10
N ALA A 56 -1.64 3.81 -9.79
CA ALA A 56 -2.01 4.93 -8.93
C ALA A 56 -1.36 6.25 -9.37
N ILE A 57 -0.07 6.22 -9.75
CA ILE A 57 0.66 7.39 -10.26
C ILE A 57 0.10 7.84 -11.61
N ASN A 58 -0.19 6.91 -12.52
CA ASN A 58 -0.65 7.22 -13.86
C ASN A 58 -2.12 7.69 -13.91
N TYR A 59 -2.97 7.18 -13.01
CA TYR A 59 -4.40 7.51 -12.98
C TYR A 59 -4.74 8.70 -12.08
N GLN A 60 -4.10 8.83 -10.90
CA GLN A 60 -4.44 9.92 -9.98
C GLN A 60 -3.75 11.23 -10.32
N SER A 61 -2.67 11.25 -11.12
CA SER A 61 -1.85 12.44 -11.43
C SER A 61 -1.39 13.25 -10.19
N GLU A 62 -1.61 12.68 -9.00
CA GLU A 62 -1.35 13.24 -7.69
C GLU A 62 -0.19 12.44 -7.10
N PRO A 63 0.82 13.11 -6.53
CA PRO A 63 1.99 12.42 -6.02
C PRO A 63 1.59 11.39 -4.94
N LEU A 64 2.00 10.15 -5.13
CA LEU A 64 1.70 9.06 -4.20
C LEU A 64 2.45 9.33 -2.89
N THR A 65 1.72 9.66 -1.83
CA THR A 65 2.34 9.87 -0.52
C THR A 65 2.82 8.53 0.05
N LEU A 66 3.88 8.59 0.87
CA LEU A 66 4.49 7.41 1.51
C LEU A 66 3.46 6.56 2.29
N SER A 67 2.50 7.22 2.93
CA SER A 67 1.38 6.56 3.63
C SER A 67 0.47 5.77 2.68
N LYS A 68 0.09 6.34 1.52
CA LYS A 68 -0.69 5.63 0.50
C LYS A 68 0.11 4.45 -0.07
N ALA A 69 1.41 4.63 -0.30
CA ALA A 69 2.28 3.56 -0.80
C ALA A 69 2.35 2.36 0.16
N ASN A 70 2.60 2.62 1.45
CA ASN A 70 2.62 1.56 2.48
C ASN A 70 1.27 0.85 2.62
N LYS A 71 0.16 1.59 2.51
CA LYS A 71 -1.18 0.99 2.54
C LYS A 71 -1.37 0.00 1.38
N ILE A 72 -1.06 0.43 0.16
CA ILE A 72 -1.15 -0.42 -1.05
C ILE A 72 -0.24 -1.65 -0.92
N ALA A 73 1.00 -1.49 -0.45
CA ALA A 73 1.92 -2.60 -0.19
C ALA A 73 1.34 -3.61 0.81
N SER A 74 0.80 -3.12 1.94
CA SER A 74 0.21 -3.97 2.98
C SER A 74 -1.03 -4.74 2.49
N GLU A 75 -1.89 -4.09 1.69
CA GLU A 75 -3.06 -4.74 1.10
C GLU A 75 -2.66 -5.81 0.09
N CYS A 76 -1.63 -5.54 -0.72
CA CYS A 76 -1.12 -6.50 -1.68
C CYS A 76 -0.54 -7.74 -1.00
N ARG A 77 0.27 -7.53 0.04
CA ARG A 77 0.84 -8.63 0.85
C ARG A 77 -0.26 -9.51 1.44
N LYS A 78 -1.29 -8.91 2.04
CA LYS A 78 -2.42 -9.64 2.62
C LYS A 78 -3.19 -10.46 1.58
N ARG A 79 -3.37 -9.93 0.37
CA ARG A 79 -3.98 -10.67 -0.74
C ARG A 79 -3.11 -11.84 -1.19
N ASN A 80 -1.80 -11.65 -1.29
CA ASN A 80 -0.88 -12.71 -1.67
C ASN A 80 -0.89 -13.85 -0.65
N GLU A 81 -0.80 -13.53 0.65
CA GLU A 81 -0.87 -14.53 1.72
C GLU A 81 -2.20 -15.32 1.69
N MET A 82 -3.32 -14.65 1.42
CA MET A 82 -4.62 -15.31 1.28
C MET A 82 -4.69 -16.21 0.03
N ALA A 83 -4.13 -15.75 -1.09
CA ALA A 83 -4.06 -16.53 -2.32
C ALA A 83 -3.18 -17.77 -2.15
N GLU A 84 -2.04 -17.65 -1.48
CA GLU A 84 -1.18 -18.78 -1.14
C GLU A 84 -1.89 -19.77 -0.22
N ALA A 85 -2.57 -19.30 0.83
CA ALA A 85 -3.34 -20.16 1.72
C ALA A 85 -4.45 -20.93 0.99
N LEU A 86 -5.14 -20.28 0.04
CA LEU A 86 -6.13 -20.93 -0.82
C LEU A 86 -5.49 -21.99 -1.72
N ARG A 87 -4.36 -21.69 -2.35
CA ARG A 87 -3.61 -22.65 -3.19
C ARG A 87 -3.16 -23.87 -2.39
N VAL A 88 -2.67 -23.68 -1.16
CA VAL A 88 -2.28 -24.78 -0.27
C VAL A 88 -3.49 -25.66 0.03
N ARG A 89 -4.62 -25.05 0.43
CA ARG A 89 -5.86 -25.78 0.72
C ARG A 89 -6.36 -26.56 -0.50
N GLU A 90 -6.28 -25.97 -1.69
CA GLU A 90 -6.69 -26.62 -2.93
C GLU A 90 -5.78 -27.80 -3.29
N ASN A 91 -4.46 -27.64 -3.14
CA ASN A 91 -3.50 -28.73 -3.34
C ASN A 91 -3.75 -29.90 -2.39
N GLU A 92 -4.05 -29.66 -1.11
CA GLU A 92 -4.39 -30.74 -0.18
C GLU A 92 -5.67 -31.47 -0.59
N ARG A 93 -6.71 -30.73 -1.00
CA ARG A 93 -7.94 -31.37 -1.51
C ARG A 93 -7.67 -32.19 -2.76
N ASN A 94 -6.85 -31.71 -3.68
CA ASN A 94 -6.51 -32.44 -4.91
C ASN A 94 -5.77 -33.74 -4.57
N LYS A 95 -4.86 -33.73 -3.60
CA LYS A 95 -4.19 -34.94 -3.10
C LYS A 95 -5.16 -35.95 -2.51
N ILE A 96 -6.18 -35.51 -1.77
CA ILE A 96 -7.23 -36.41 -1.26
C ILE A 96 -8.05 -37.00 -2.42
N ARG A 97 -8.44 -36.16 -3.39
CA ARG A 97 -9.20 -36.58 -4.56
C ARG A 97 -8.44 -37.63 -5.38
N GLU A 98 -7.15 -37.45 -5.59
CA GLU A 98 -6.29 -38.42 -6.30
C GLU A 98 -6.25 -39.77 -5.58
N LYS A 99 -6.07 -39.77 -4.25
CA LYS A 99 -6.09 -41.02 -3.46
C LYS A 99 -7.44 -41.75 -3.55
N GLN A 100 -8.54 -41.02 -3.55
CA GLN A 100 -9.88 -41.60 -3.70
C GLN A 100 -10.06 -42.21 -5.10
N LEU A 101 -9.59 -41.54 -6.15
CA LEU A 101 -9.59 -42.09 -7.51
C LEU A 101 -8.76 -43.37 -7.60
N GLN A 102 -7.57 -43.37 -7.01
CA GLN A 102 -6.68 -44.52 -7.01
C GLN A 102 -7.32 -45.72 -6.30
N ALA A 103 -7.88 -45.52 -5.10
CA ALA A 103 -8.57 -46.58 -4.36
C ALA A 103 -9.78 -47.15 -5.13
N LEU A 104 -10.52 -46.29 -5.86
CA LEU A 104 -11.64 -46.72 -6.70
C LEU A 104 -11.16 -47.56 -7.88
N ASN A 105 -10.07 -47.17 -8.53
CA ASN A 105 -9.48 -47.89 -9.65
C ASN A 105 -8.93 -49.26 -9.20
N ASP A 106 -8.26 -49.30 -8.05
CA ASP A 106 -7.73 -50.55 -7.49
C ASP A 106 -8.86 -51.53 -7.13
N ALA A 107 -9.97 -51.04 -6.56
CA ALA A 107 -11.15 -51.85 -6.26
C ALA A 107 -11.85 -52.35 -7.53
N HIS A 108 -11.91 -51.54 -8.59
CA HIS A 108 -12.45 -51.95 -9.88
C HIS A 108 -11.61 -53.05 -10.54
N SER A 109 -10.28 -52.89 -10.54
CA SER A 109 -9.34 -53.89 -11.07
C SER A 109 -9.42 -55.23 -10.33
N ALA A 110 -9.66 -55.21 -9.01
CA ALA A 110 -9.83 -56.43 -8.22
C ALA A 110 -11.15 -57.18 -8.51
N LYS A 111 -12.16 -56.51 -9.10
CA LYS A 111 -13.46 -57.10 -9.45
C LYS A 111 -13.47 -57.71 -10.86
N GLU A 112 -12.53 -57.32 -11.72
CA GLU A 112 -12.37 -57.84 -13.09
C GLU A 112 -11.41 -59.05 -13.19
N ARG A 113 -10.73 -59.42 -12.10
CA ARG A 113 -9.98 -60.69 -11.98
C ARG A 113 -10.84 -61.75 -11.30
#